data_AF-A0A5B7AJS8-F1
#
_entry.id   AF-A0A5B7AJS8-F1
#
_cell.length_a   1.000
_cell.length_b   1.000
_cell.length_c   1.000
_cell.angle_alpha   90.00
_cell.angle_beta   90.00
_cell.angle_gamma   90.00
#
_symmetry.space_group_name_H-M   'P 1'
#
loop_
_entity.id
_entity.type
_entity.pdbx_description
1 polymer ?
#
loop_
_entity_poly.entity_id
_entity_poly.type
_entity_poly.pdbx_seq_one_letter_code
_entity_poly.pdbx_strand_id
1 'polypeptide(L)'
;MALEDSFPHLFQITSDKDATVADFVSYSGCGVVWTPCFRRDFQDWEMGEVESLMQLLYRYKTIVYREDSKSWRVGSRDKFSVSSFHMEVAKRRVRDFLWKAIW
;
A
#
# COMPACT_ATOMS: atom_id res chain seq x y z
N MET A 1 9.38 4.95 -4.52
CA MET A 1 10.66 4.43 -5.03
C MET A 1 10.29 3.46 -6.14
N ALA A 2 10.76 3.67 -7.36
CA ALA A 2 10.37 2.85 -8.50
C ALA A 2 11.12 1.50 -8.48
N LEU A 3 10.57 0.48 -9.12
CA LEU A 3 11.25 -0.82 -9.27
C LEU A 3 12.58 -0.65 -10.01
N GLU A 4 12.62 0.24 -10.99
CA GLU A 4 13.80 0.60 -11.78
C GLU A 4 14.97 1.12 -10.93
N ASP A 5 14.69 1.88 -9.86
CA ASP A 5 15.71 2.45 -8.99
C ASP A 5 16.28 1.42 -8.02
N SER A 6 15.43 0.54 -7.50
CA SER A 6 15.78 -0.39 -6.42
C SER A 6 16.26 -1.76 -6.91
N PHE A 7 15.79 -2.20 -8.09
CA PHE A 7 16.04 -3.53 -8.65
C PHE A 7 16.28 -3.42 -10.16
N PRO A 8 17.35 -2.72 -10.59
CA PRO A 8 17.59 -2.41 -12.00
C PRO A 8 17.79 -3.67 -12.86
N HIS A 9 18.36 -4.74 -12.31
CA HIS A 9 18.54 -6.00 -13.04
C HIS A 9 17.21 -6.69 -13.29
N LEU A 10 16.34 -6.79 -12.27
CA LEU A 10 14.99 -7.34 -12.42
C LEU A 10 14.11 -6.50 -13.35
N PHE A 11 14.26 -5.18 -13.32
CA PHE A 11 13.52 -4.27 -14.20
C PHE A 11 13.89 -4.43 -15.69
N GLN A 12 15.14 -4.80 -15.99
CA GLN A 12 15.56 -5.05 -17.37
C GLN A 12 14.94 -6.32 -17.97
N ILE A 13 14.72 -7.33 -17.12
CA ILE A 13 14.22 -8.65 -17.55
C ILE A 13 12.70 -8.80 -17.38
N THR A 14 12.01 -7.78 -16.90
CA THR A 14 10.54 -7.80 -16.76
C THR A 14 9.90 -7.87 -18.15
N SER A 15 8.88 -8.70 -18.28
CA SER A 15 8.15 -8.86 -19.55
C SER A 15 7.42 -7.58 -19.91
N ASP A 16 6.70 -7.04 -18.93
CA ASP A 16 5.91 -5.82 -19.02
C ASP A 16 6.46 -4.79 -18.03
N LYS A 17 6.86 -3.62 -18.55
CA LYS A 17 7.41 -2.52 -17.75
C LYS A 17 6.34 -1.52 -17.32
N ASP A 18 5.18 -1.56 -17.98
CA ASP A 18 4.02 -0.72 -17.68
C ASP A 18 3.00 -1.45 -16.79
N ALA A 19 3.23 -2.75 -16.54
CA ALA A 19 2.43 -3.56 -15.64
C ALA A 19 2.42 -3.02 -14.21
N THR A 20 1.24 -3.07 -13.62
CA THR A 20 0.98 -2.59 -12.27
C THR A 20 1.15 -3.71 -11.25
N VAL A 21 1.22 -3.34 -9.97
CA VAL A 21 1.24 -4.29 -8.85
C VAL A 21 0.01 -5.22 -8.87
N ALA A 22 -1.12 -4.76 -9.39
CA ALA A 22 -2.35 -5.55 -9.50
C ALA A 22 -2.25 -6.65 -10.57
N ASP A 23 -1.41 -6.48 -11.58
CA ASP A 23 -1.23 -7.46 -12.65
C ASP A 23 -0.37 -8.65 -12.21
N PHE A 24 0.45 -8.44 -11.17
CA PHE A 24 1.36 -9.46 -10.63
C PHE A 24 0.84 -10.16 -9.37
N VAL A 25 -0.38 -9.86 -8.94
CA VAL A 25 -0.96 -10.41 -7.72
C VAL A 25 -2.11 -11.36 -8.04
N SER A 26 -2.03 -12.58 -7.52
CA SER A 26 -3.12 -13.56 -7.58
C SER A 26 -3.64 -13.86 -6.18
N TYR A 27 -4.97 -13.88 -6.05
CA TYR A 27 -5.64 -14.23 -4.82
C TYR A 27 -6.11 -15.67 -4.88
N SER A 28 -5.43 -16.52 -4.12
CA SER A 28 -5.92 -17.86 -3.83
C SER A 28 -6.59 -17.84 -2.45
N GLY A 29 -7.54 -18.73 -2.19
CA GLY A 29 -8.26 -18.79 -0.90
C GLY A 29 -7.37 -18.97 0.35
N CYS A 30 -6.07 -19.16 0.16
CA CYS A 30 -5.06 -19.32 1.21
C CYS A 30 -4.15 -18.09 1.37
N GLY A 31 -4.25 -17.08 0.51
CA GLY A 31 -3.43 -15.87 0.60
C GLY A 31 -3.09 -15.21 -0.73
N VAL A 32 -2.18 -14.25 -0.63
CA VAL A 32 -1.63 -13.48 -1.76
C VAL A 32 -0.45 -14.22 -2.35
N VAL A 33 -0.52 -14.54 -3.64
CA VAL A 33 0.58 -15.10 -4.41
C VAL A 33 1.06 -14.05 -5.39
N TRP A 34 2.34 -13.69 -5.29
CA TRP A 34 2.98 -12.78 -6.23
C TRP A 34 3.56 -13.58 -7.39
N THR A 35 3.14 -13.27 -8.62
CA THR A 35 3.61 -13.93 -9.85
C THR A 35 4.11 -12.87 -10.86
N PRO A 36 5.27 -12.23 -10.60
CA PRO A 36 5.85 -11.30 -11.55
C PRO A 36 6.32 -12.02 -12.82
N CYS A 37 6.01 -11.45 -13.99
CA CYS A 37 6.34 -12.04 -15.28
C CYS A 37 7.69 -11.51 -15.79
N PHE A 38 8.62 -12.43 -16.05
CA PHE A 38 9.94 -12.14 -16.59
C PHE A 38 10.14 -12.80 -17.95
N ARG A 39 11.01 -12.19 -18.78
CA ARG A 39 11.29 -12.64 -20.16
C ARG A 39 12.18 -13.88 -20.21
N ARG A 40 12.88 -14.17 -19.12
CA ARG A 40 13.81 -15.29 -18.96
C ARG A 40 13.92 -15.69 -17.48
N ASP A 41 14.52 -16.85 -17.25
CA ASP A 41 14.89 -17.30 -15.91
C ASP A 41 15.98 -16.42 -15.28
N PHE A 42 16.04 -16.44 -13.95
CA PHE A 42 17.00 -15.70 -13.15
C PHE A 42 18.38 -16.36 -13.18
N GLN A 43 19.41 -15.53 -13.13
CA GLN A 43 20.79 -15.97 -12.94
C GLN A 43 21.15 -15.92 -11.44
N ASP A 44 22.19 -16.64 -11.04
CA ASP A 44 22.60 -16.74 -9.63
C ASP A 44 22.90 -15.37 -9.00
N TRP A 45 23.43 -14.42 -9.79
CA TRP A 45 23.71 -13.06 -9.32
C TRP A 45 22.45 -12.19 -9.16
N GLU A 46 21.33 -12.56 -9.80
CA GLU A 46 20.04 -11.85 -9.73
C GLU A 46 19.17 -12.37 -8.57
N MET A 47 19.45 -13.59 -8.08
CA MET A 47 18.65 -14.25 -7.04
C MET A 47 18.58 -13.46 -5.72
N GLY A 48 19.65 -12.74 -5.34
CA GLY A 48 19.64 -11.88 -4.15
C GLY A 48 18.67 -10.70 -4.28
N GLU A 49 18.52 -10.14 -5.49
CA GLU A 49 17.52 -9.11 -5.77
C GLU A 49 16.10 -9.68 -5.77
N VAL A 50 15.91 -10.88 -6.34
CA VAL A 50 14.62 -11.58 -6.34
C VAL A 50 14.14 -11.83 -4.91
N GLU A 51 15.02 -12.33 -4.05
CA GLU A 51 14.70 -12.57 -2.64
C GLU A 51 14.30 -11.26 -1.94
N SER A 52 15.07 -10.20 -2.14
CA SER A 52 14.81 -8.89 -1.55
C SER A 52 13.48 -8.29 -2.03
N LEU A 53 13.17 -8.43 -3.32
CA LEU A 53 11.89 -8.01 -3.88
C LEU A 53 10.73 -8.80 -3.28
N MET A 54 10.84 -10.13 -3.21
CA MET A 54 9.79 -10.97 -2.64
C MET A 54 9.58 -10.67 -1.16
N GLN A 55 10.64 -10.51 -0.37
CA GLN A 55 10.54 -10.08 1.03
C GLN A 55 9.81 -8.74 1.16
N LEU A 56 10.09 -7.78 0.28
CA LEU A 56 9.39 -6.50 0.23
C LEU A 56 7.89 -6.69 -0.05
N LEU A 57 7.56 -7.43 -1.11
CA LEU A 57 6.19 -7.71 -1.55
C LEU A 57 5.37 -8.47 -0.48
N TYR A 58 5.98 -9.41 0.22
CA TYR A 58 5.31 -10.15 1.29
C TYR A 58 5.26 -9.39 2.61
N ARG A 59 6.18 -8.45 2.86
CA ARG A 59 6.15 -7.55 4.02
C ARG A 59 5.01 -6.56 3.92
N TYR A 60 4.79 -5.99 2.73
CA TYR A 60 3.56 -5.29 2.42
C TYR A 60 2.47 -6.33 2.21
N LYS A 61 2.04 -6.99 3.30
CA LYS A 61 0.76 -7.71 3.33
C LYS A 61 -0.31 -6.70 2.95
N THR A 62 -0.54 -6.59 1.66
CA THR A 62 -1.55 -5.75 1.06
C THR A 62 -2.82 -6.08 1.81
N ILE A 63 -3.48 -5.05 2.34
CA ILE A 63 -4.78 -5.19 2.96
C ILE A 63 -5.74 -5.43 1.78
N VAL A 64 -5.69 -6.64 1.22
CA VAL A 64 -6.35 -7.04 -0.03
C VAL A 64 -7.86 -7.01 0.07
N TYR A 65 -8.39 -6.97 1.30
CA TYR A 65 -9.83 -6.84 1.52
C TYR A 65 -10.39 -5.45 1.22
N ARG A 66 -9.57 -4.51 0.74
CA ARG A 66 -10.04 -3.20 0.28
C ARG A 66 -9.37 -2.85 -1.03
N GLU A 67 -10.18 -2.44 -2.01
CA GLU A 67 -9.73 -1.56 -3.08
C GLU A 67 -8.92 -0.40 -2.47
N ASP A 68 -7.93 0.09 -3.23
CA ASP A 68 -7.17 1.28 -2.87
C ASP A 68 -8.14 2.43 -2.53
N SER A 69 -8.35 2.64 -1.24
CA SER A 69 -9.32 3.60 -0.73
C SER A 69 -8.55 4.78 -0.15
N LYS A 70 -8.92 5.99 -0.60
CA LYS A 70 -8.39 7.24 -0.04
C LYS A 70 -8.79 7.33 1.43
N SER A 71 -7.89 6.94 2.33
CA SER A 71 -8.10 7.11 3.77
C SER A 71 -7.83 8.57 4.14
N TRP A 72 -8.92 9.30 4.43
CA TRP A 72 -8.83 10.61 5.04
C TRP A 72 -8.68 10.43 6.54
N ARG A 73 -7.47 10.66 7.05
CA ARG A 73 -7.30 10.85 8.47
C ARG A 73 -7.92 12.22 8.76
N VAL A 74 -8.80 12.31 9.74
CA VAL A 74 -9.51 13.57 9.99
C VAL A 74 -8.50 14.70 10.07
N GLY A 75 -8.65 15.61 9.10
CA GLY A 75 -7.69 16.57 8.63
C GLY A 75 -6.56 16.07 7.70
N SER A 76 -6.91 15.56 6.53
CA SER A 76 -6.08 15.70 5.33
C SER A 76 -6.90 16.31 4.19
N ARG A 77 -7.17 17.63 4.14
CA ARG A 77 -7.66 18.39 2.94
C ARG A 77 -6.78 18.15 1.66
N ASP A 78 -5.93 17.14 1.65
CA ASP A 78 -4.46 17.30 1.63
C ASP A 78 -3.89 18.31 2.65
N LYS A 79 -4.74 18.92 3.48
CA LYS A 79 -4.43 19.79 4.62
C LYS A 79 -5.38 19.58 5.80
N PHE A 80 -4.86 19.38 6.98
CA PHE A 80 -5.70 19.21 8.14
C PHE A 80 -6.66 20.38 8.44
N SER A 81 -7.89 20.11 8.88
CA SER A 81 -8.84 21.14 9.35
C SER A 81 -9.18 20.87 10.82
N VAL A 82 -8.73 21.76 11.72
CA VAL A 82 -8.88 21.63 13.19
C VAL A 82 -10.34 21.56 13.61
N SER A 83 -11.23 22.32 12.96
CA SER A 83 -12.67 22.26 13.24
C SER A 83 -13.25 20.88 12.92
N SER A 84 -12.83 20.27 11.81
CA SER A 84 -13.29 18.94 11.41
C SER A 84 -12.75 17.82 12.31
N PHE A 85 -11.52 17.93 12.80
CA PHE A 85 -10.95 16.99 13.77
C PHE A 85 -11.55 17.12 15.15
N HIS A 86 -11.73 18.35 15.62
CA HIS A 86 -12.33 18.58 16.92
C HIS A 86 -13.80 18.15 16.95
N MET A 87 -14.55 18.29 15.85
CA MET A 87 -15.92 17.76 15.75
C MET A 87 -15.96 16.23 15.76
N GLU A 88 -14.97 15.56 15.18
CA GLU A 88 -14.86 14.10 15.16
C GLU A 88 -14.44 13.51 16.52
N VAL A 89 -13.49 14.15 17.20
CA VAL A 89 -13.08 13.80 18.57
C VAL A 89 -14.19 14.12 19.57
N ALA A 90 -14.87 15.26 19.40
CA ALA A 90 -16.05 15.60 20.17
C ALA A 90 -17.14 14.55 19.96
N LYS A 91 -17.48 14.13 18.73
CA LYS A 91 -18.44 13.05 18.45
C LYS A 91 -18.10 11.72 19.12
N ARG A 92 -16.84 11.29 19.05
CA ARG A 92 -16.38 10.10 19.78
C ARG A 92 -16.55 10.24 21.29
N ARG A 93 -16.56 11.48 21.81
CA ARG A 93 -16.89 11.87 23.18
C ARG A 93 -18.33 12.43 23.35
N VAL A 94 -19.23 12.39 22.36
CA VAL A 94 -20.62 12.93 22.43
C VAL A 94 -21.59 11.95 23.13
N ARG A 95 -21.12 10.83 23.67
CA ARG A 95 -21.83 10.34 24.87
C ARG A 95 -21.81 11.40 25.99
N ASP A 96 -20.85 12.34 25.99
CA ASP A 96 -20.63 13.33 27.07
C ASP A 96 -20.29 14.77 26.60
N PHE A 97 -20.38 15.13 25.31
CA PHE A 97 -20.03 16.49 24.86
C PHE A 97 -21.20 17.45 25.10
N LEU A 98 -21.23 18.00 26.31
CA LEU A 98 -22.16 19.02 26.76
C LEU A 98 -21.87 20.34 26.05
N TRP A 99 -22.57 20.58 24.94
CA TRP A 99 -22.62 21.86 24.22
C TRP A 99 -23.07 23.07 25.08
N LYS A 100 -23.42 22.84 26.36
CA LYS A 100 -23.77 23.86 27.37
C LYS A 100 -22.58 24.51 28.09
N ALA A 101 -21.34 24.11 27.82
CA ALA A 101 -20.16 24.68 28.51
C ALA A 101 -19.62 25.99 27.88
N ILE A 102 -20.34 26.58 26.93
CA ILE A 102 -20.03 27.91 26.38
C ILE A 102 -21.28 28.77 26.54
N TRP A 103 -21.57 29.16 27.78
CA TRP A 103 -22.12 30.45 28.24
C TRP A 103 -22.14 30.43 29.77
#